data_AF-A0A4R3XZX8-F1
#
_entry.id   AF-A0A4R3XZX8-F1
#
_cell.length_a   1.000
_cell.length_b   1.000
_cell.length_c   1.000
_cell.angle_alpha   90.00
_cell.angle_beta   90.00
_cell.angle_gamma   90.00
#
_symmetry.space_group_name_H-M   'P 1'
#
loop_
_entity.id
_entity.type
_entity.pdbx_description
1 polymer ?
#
loop_
_entity_poly.entity_id
_entity_poly.type
_entity_poly.pdbx_seq_one_letter_code
_entity_poly.pdbx_strand_id
1 'polypeptide(L)'
;MSGKTVWREGRLIWGALVIVGLLLGVIFWDGFNEMVKVWGTQEEYSYGYIIPFITLFLIWQKKDQLEFLPFKGSWVGFAFVALGLVLFLVGNLSTIFVVVQYAFLLVLIGLLLSFTGWQGMRPIIVPLLFLAFMIPLPVFLFNSLSSQLQLISSQIGVWVIRLFGIIDPAR
;
A
#
# COMPACT_ATOMS: atom_id res chain seq x y z
N MET A 1 -29.85 -23.31 3.87
CA MET A 1 -28.99 -22.99 2.70
C MET A 1 -29.60 -21.78 1.99
N SER A 2 -29.13 -20.57 2.30
CA SER A 2 -29.55 -19.36 1.60
C SER A 2 -28.28 -18.57 1.29
N GLY A 3 -27.70 -18.85 0.13
CA GLY A 3 -26.57 -18.10 -0.40
C GLY A 3 -27.08 -16.71 -0.80
N LYS A 4 -26.94 -15.75 0.11
CA LYS A 4 -27.15 -14.34 -0.22
C LYS A 4 -26.09 -13.95 -1.23
N THR A 5 -26.50 -13.87 -2.49
CA THR A 5 -25.69 -13.38 -3.60
C THR A 5 -25.38 -11.91 -3.33
N VAL A 6 -24.13 -11.62 -2.93
CA VAL A 6 -23.62 -10.28 -2.59
C VAL A 6 -23.89 -9.25 -3.70
N TRP A 7 -23.88 -9.69 -4.96
CA TRP A 7 -24.11 -8.85 -6.13
C TRP A 7 -25.56 -8.40 -6.33
N ARG A 8 -26.53 -8.99 -5.61
CA ARG A 8 -27.97 -8.81 -5.87
C ARG A 8 -28.63 -7.70 -5.02
N GLU A 9 -27.94 -7.17 -4.03
CA GLU A 9 -28.36 -5.97 -3.29
C GLU A 9 -27.46 -4.80 -3.74
N GLY A 10 -27.80 -3.87 -4.63
CA GLY A 10 -29.04 -3.54 -5.33
C GLY A 10 -28.95 -2.07 -5.71
N ARG A 11 -27.98 -1.69 -6.55
CA ARG A 11 -27.62 -0.30 -6.97
C ARG A 11 -27.20 0.69 -5.87
N LEU A 12 -27.84 0.69 -4.70
CA LEU A 12 -27.55 1.61 -3.59
C LEU A 12 -26.18 1.37 -2.96
N ILE A 13 -25.81 0.10 -2.73
CA ILE A 13 -24.47 -0.25 -2.21
C ILE A 13 -23.39 0.15 -3.22
N TRP A 14 -23.61 -0.10 -4.51
CA TRP A 14 -22.71 0.34 -5.57
C TRP A 14 -22.61 1.87 -5.63
N GLY A 15 -23.73 2.59 -5.51
CA GLY A 15 -23.75 4.05 -5.42
C GLY A 15 -22.97 4.56 -4.21
N ALA A 16 -23.17 3.96 -3.04
CA ALA A 16 -22.42 4.30 -1.83
C ALA A 16 -20.92 4.04 -1.97
N LEU A 17 -20.53 2.91 -2.56
CA LEU A 17 -19.12 2.58 -2.83
C LEU A 17 -18.48 3.58 -3.80
N VAL A 18 -19.20 3.99 -4.85
CA VAL A 18 -18.73 5.03 -5.79
C VAL A 18 -18.57 6.37 -5.09
N ILE A 19 -19.55 6.78 -4.27
CA ILE A 19 -19.47 8.04 -3.51
C ILE A 19 -18.31 8.02 -2.53
N VAL A 20 -18.13 6.92 -1.77
CA VAL A 20 -16.99 6.77 -0.85
C VAL A 20 -15.66 6.80 -1.62
N GLY A 21 -15.58 6.12 -2.76
CA GLY A 21 -14.40 6.14 -3.62
C GLY A 21 -14.07 7.55 -4.13
N LEU A 22 -15.08 8.31 -4.56
CA LEU A 22 -14.93 9.70 -4.98
C LEU A 22 -14.49 10.60 -3.82
N LEU A 23 -15.10 10.45 -2.65
CA LEU A 23 -14.71 11.21 -1.44
C LEU A 23 -13.27 10.93 -1.05
N LEU A 24 -12.83 9.67 -1.07
CA LEU A 24 -11.41 9.33 -0.84
C LEU A 24 -10.51 9.95 -1.92
N GLY A 25 -10.93 9.91 -3.18
CA GLY A 25 -10.22 10.56 -4.29
C GLY A 25 -9.98 12.05 -4.05
N VAL A 26 -11.01 12.76 -3.57
CA VAL A 26 -10.95 14.20 -3.27
C VAL A 26 -10.11 14.46 -2.01
N ILE A 27 -10.32 13.70 -0.93
CA ILE A 27 -9.62 13.90 0.34
C ILE A 27 -8.12 13.64 0.19
N PHE A 28 -7.74 12.59 -0.54
CA PHE A 28 -6.34 12.19 -0.71
C PHE A 28 -5.70 12.72 -2.00
N TRP A 29 -6.34 13.70 -2.67
CA TRP A 29 -5.90 14.24 -3.95
C TRP A 29 -4.43 14.69 -3.94
N ASP A 30 -4.02 15.45 -2.92
CA ASP A 30 -2.64 15.94 -2.80
C ASP A 30 -1.63 14.80 -2.64
N GLY A 31 -2.01 13.77 -1.87
CA GLY A 31 -1.20 12.56 -1.71
C GLY A 31 -0.99 11.83 -3.03
N PHE A 32 -2.04 11.69 -3.84
CA PHE A 32 -1.97 11.05 -5.16
C PHE A 32 -1.17 11.86 -6.18
N ASN A 33 -1.30 13.18 -6.20
CA ASN A 33 -0.50 14.03 -7.09
C ASN A 33 1.00 13.86 -6.82
N GLU A 34 1.38 13.81 -5.54
CA GLU A 34 2.78 13.57 -5.17
C GLU A 34 3.23 12.14 -5.52
N MET A 35 2.36 11.12 -5.42
CA MET A 35 2.70 9.77 -5.91
C MET A 35 2.97 9.77 -7.41
N VAL A 36 2.07 10.34 -8.21
CA VAL A 36 2.18 10.39 -9.67
C VAL A 36 3.44 11.15 -10.08
N LYS A 37 3.74 12.26 -9.39
CA LYS A 37 4.97 13.01 -9.61
C LYS A 37 6.21 12.18 -9.30
N VAL A 38 6.23 11.44 -8.19
CA VAL A 38 7.34 10.55 -7.84
C VAL A 38 7.51 9.47 -8.91
N TRP A 39 6.44 8.81 -9.33
CA TRP A 39 6.49 7.77 -10.37
C TRP A 39 6.96 8.29 -11.73
N GLY A 40 6.72 9.57 -12.05
CA GLY A 40 7.18 10.19 -13.29
C GLY A 40 8.60 10.77 -13.22
N THR A 41 9.17 10.97 -12.02
CA THR A 41 10.46 11.64 -11.84
C THR A 41 11.56 10.71 -11.33
N GLN A 42 11.20 9.62 -10.65
CA GLN A 42 12.15 8.64 -10.11
C GLN A 42 12.03 7.31 -10.87
N GLU A 43 13.07 6.94 -11.61
CA GLU A 43 13.11 5.69 -12.38
C GLU A 43 12.86 4.46 -11.50
N GLU A 44 13.34 4.50 -10.26
CA GLU A 44 13.15 3.46 -9.25
C GLU A 44 11.68 3.21 -8.89
N TYR A 45 10.78 4.16 -9.15
CA TYR A 45 9.35 4.06 -8.83
C TYR A 45 8.44 4.14 -10.06
N SER A 46 9.00 4.08 -11.28
CA SER A 46 8.22 4.10 -12.53
C SER A 46 7.19 2.97 -12.62
N TYR A 47 7.41 1.84 -11.93
CA TYR A 47 6.45 0.74 -11.86
C TYR A 47 5.20 1.08 -11.01
N GLY A 48 5.21 2.18 -10.24
CA GLY A 48 4.10 2.55 -9.36
C GLY A 48 2.76 2.65 -10.09
N TYR A 49 2.77 3.09 -11.36
CA TYR A 49 1.57 3.15 -12.21
C TYR A 49 0.88 1.81 -12.44
N ILE A 50 1.63 0.69 -12.51
CA ILE A 50 1.07 -0.62 -12.84
C ILE A 50 0.46 -1.33 -11.63
N ILE A 51 0.91 -0.97 -10.42
CA ILE A 51 0.52 -1.65 -9.18
C ILE A 51 -0.99 -1.57 -8.91
N PRO A 52 -1.68 -0.41 -9.04
CA PRO A 52 -3.14 -0.36 -8.88
C PRO A 52 -3.89 -1.33 -9.80
N PHE A 53 -3.43 -1.48 -11.06
CA PHE A 53 -4.03 -2.40 -12.03
C PHE A 53 -3.79 -3.86 -11.63
N ILE A 54 -2.57 -4.20 -11.20
CA ILE A 54 -2.25 -5.55 -10.71
C ILE A 54 -3.05 -5.88 -9.46
N THR A 55 -3.14 -4.97 -8.50
CA THR A 55 -3.95 -5.19 -7.28
C THR A 55 -5.42 -5.41 -7.65
N LEU A 56 -5.99 -4.59 -8.52
CA LEU A 56 -7.39 -4.76 -8.95
C LEU A 56 -7.60 -6.11 -9.64
N PHE A 57 -6.67 -6.51 -10.52
CA PHE A 57 -6.71 -7.81 -11.18
C PHE A 57 -6.61 -8.98 -10.19
N LEU A 58 -5.71 -8.90 -9.21
CA LEU A 58 -5.57 -9.93 -8.17
C LEU A 58 -6.82 -10.01 -7.28
N ILE A 59 -7.44 -8.88 -6.93
CA ILE A 59 -8.72 -8.87 -6.21
C ILE A 59 -9.81 -9.51 -7.07
N TRP A 60 -9.85 -9.21 -8.37
CA TRP A 60 -10.82 -9.78 -9.30
C TRP A 60 -10.68 -11.30 -9.44
N GLN A 61 -9.46 -11.84 -9.45
CA GLN A 61 -9.24 -13.29 -9.41
C GLN A 61 -9.77 -13.96 -8.12
N LYS A 62 -9.85 -13.20 -7.02
CA LYS A 62 -10.40 -13.70 -5.75
C LYS A 62 -11.91 -13.51 -5.62
N LYS A 63 -12.59 -12.96 -6.65
CA LYS A 63 -14.04 -12.69 -6.61
C LYS A 63 -14.85 -13.96 -6.28
N ASP A 64 -14.48 -15.09 -6.89
CA ASP A 64 -15.24 -16.33 -6.73
C ASP A 64 -15.14 -16.82 -5.29
N GLN A 65 -13.98 -16.67 -4.65
CA GLN A 65 -13.78 -17.01 -3.23
C GLN A 65 -14.54 -16.06 -2.30
N LEU A 66 -14.60 -14.76 -2.65
CA LEU A 66 -15.32 -13.74 -1.89
C LEU A 66 -16.84 -13.93 -1.94
N GLU A 67 -17.38 -14.43 -3.06
CA GLU A 67 -18.82 -14.66 -3.23
C GLU A 67 -19.38 -15.75 -2.30
N PHE A 68 -18.56 -16.71 -1.87
CA PHE A 68 -18.97 -17.78 -0.96
C PHE A 68 -18.78 -17.43 0.53
N LEU A 69 -18.13 -16.31 0.84
CA LEU A 69 -17.83 -15.91 2.21
C LEU A 69 -18.93 -15.01 2.79
N PRO A 70 -19.37 -15.24 4.04
CA PRO A 70 -20.33 -14.36 4.68
C PRO A 70 -19.66 -13.03 5.05
N PHE A 71 -20.13 -11.93 4.46
CA PHE A 71 -19.71 -10.58 4.82
C PHE A 71 -20.32 -10.18 6.16
N LYS A 72 -19.63 -10.59 7.24
CA LYS A 72 -19.89 -10.14 8.60
C LYS A 72 -18.97 -8.95 8.86
N GLY A 73 -19.41 -7.76 8.44
CA GLY A 73 -18.67 -6.52 8.66
C GLY A 73 -18.13 -6.39 10.08
N SER A 74 -16.96 -5.77 10.25
CA SER A 74 -16.27 -5.70 11.54
C SER A 74 -16.14 -4.27 12.04
N TRP A 75 -16.50 -4.05 13.30
CA TRP A 75 -16.31 -2.77 14.00
C TRP A 75 -14.83 -2.36 14.09
N VAL A 76 -13.92 -3.33 14.03
CA VAL A 76 -12.47 -3.06 13.99
C VAL A 76 -12.11 -2.22 12.77
N GLY A 77 -12.80 -2.39 11.63
CA GLY A 77 -12.55 -1.58 10.44
C GLY A 77 -12.76 -0.08 10.66
N PHE A 78 -13.76 0.30 11.48
CA PHE A 78 -13.97 1.71 11.84
C PHE A 78 -12.81 2.29 12.66
N ALA A 79 -12.19 1.51 13.54
CA ALA A 79 -11.02 1.96 14.28
C ALA A 79 -9.82 2.24 13.33
N PHE A 80 -9.63 1.39 12.32
CA PHE A 80 -8.62 1.60 11.28
C PHE A 80 -8.91 2.84 10.42
N VAL A 81 -10.17 3.07 10.05
CA VAL A 81 -10.58 4.29 9.33
C VAL A 81 -10.31 5.53 10.18
N ALA A 82 -10.73 5.52 11.45
CA ALA A 82 -10.50 6.66 12.35
C ALA A 82 -9.02 6.96 12.52
N LEU A 83 -8.19 5.93 12.75
CA LEU A 83 -6.74 6.07 12.84
C LEU A 83 -6.14 6.62 11.54
N GLY A 84 -6.57 6.11 10.39
CA GLY A 84 -6.13 6.57 9.09
C GLY A 84 -6.48 8.03 8.85
N LEU A 85 -7.67 8.49 9.24
CA LEU A 85 -8.06 9.89 9.15
C LEU A 85 -7.24 10.80 10.07
N VAL A 86 -6.90 10.34 11.28
CA VAL A 86 -5.99 11.08 12.17
C VAL A 86 -4.61 11.20 11.54
N LEU A 87 -4.06 10.12 10.99
CA LEU A 87 -2.77 10.13 10.29
C LEU A 87 -2.81 11.02 9.04
N PHE A 88 -3.93 11.02 8.32
CA PHE A 88 -4.14 11.91 7.19
C PHE A 88 -4.06 13.38 7.62
N LEU A 89 -4.76 13.76 8.69
CA LEU A 89 -4.73 15.13 9.21
C LEU A 89 -3.31 15.52 9.64
N VAL A 90 -2.63 14.66 10.40
CA VAL A 90 -1.24 14.91 10.84
C VAL A 90 -0.29 15.04 9.64
N GLY A 91 -0.38 14.12 8.68
CA GLY A 91 0.46 14.12 7.48
C GLY A 91 0.20 15.34 6.59
N ASN A 92 -1.05 15.71 6.40
CA ASN A 92 -1.44 16.86 5.58
C ASN A 92 -0.99 18.17 6.24
N LEU A 93 -1.28 18.36 7.54
CA LEU A 93 -0.84 19.55 8.28
C LEU A 93 0.69 19.68 8.37
N SER A 94 1.41 18.55 8.38
CA SER A 94 2.87 18.54 8.42
C SER A 94 3.51 18.55 7.03
N THR A 95 2.71 18.54 5.95
CA THR A 95 3.19 18.41 4.55
C THR A 95 4.06 17.16 4.32
N ILE A 96 3.79 16.09 5.07
CA ILE A 96 4.49 14.80 4.93
C ILE A 96 3.61 13.87 4.09
N PHE A 97 3.72 13.99 2.76
CA PHE A 97 2.86 13.27 1.82
C PHE A 97 2.99 11.75 1.91
N VAL A 98 4.17 11.22 2.28
CA VAL A 98 4.35 9.78 2.52
C VAL A 98 3.41 9.28 3.63
N VAL A 99 3.20 10.07 4.70
CA VAL A 99 2.26 9.74 5.77
C VAL A 99 0.82 9.78 5.26
N VAL A 100 0.48 10.77 4.42
CA VAL A 100 -0.83 10.87 3.76
C VAL A 100 -1.12 9.64 2.90
N GLN A 101 -0.12 9.15 2.16
CA GLN A 101 -0.24 7.96 1.30
C GLN A 101 -0.45 6.68 2.12
N TYR A 102 0.30 6.49 3.21
CA TYR A 102 0.06 5.35 4.12
C TYR A 102 -1.27 5.47 4.86
N ALA A 103 -1.70 6.68 5.21
CA ALA A 103 -3.02 6.94 5.78
C ALA A 103 -4.14 6.51 4.82
N PHE A 104 -4.00 6.77 3.52
CA PHE A 104 -4.93 6.28 2.50
C PHE A 104 -5.07 4.76 2.53
N LEU A 105 -3.96 4.01 2.54
CA LEU A 105 -4.01 2.56 2.62
C LEU A 105 -4.69 2.07 3.90
N LEU A 106 -4.42 2.74 5.02
CA LEU A 106 -5.03 2.37 6.30
C LEU A 106 -6.55 2.58 6.27
N VAL A 107 -7.02 3.70 5.71
CA VAL A 107 -8.45 3.97 5.50
C VAL A 107 -9.07 2.96 4.55
N LEU A 108 -8.40 2.64 3.43
CA LEU A 108 -8.87 1.66 2.46
C LEU A 108 -9.03 0.26 3.08
N ILE A 109 -8.02 -0.19 3.83
CA ILE A 109 -8.06 -1.46 4.56
C ILE A 109 -9.17 -1.42 5.62
N GLY A 110 -9.29 -0.32 6.37
CA GLY A 110 -10.34 -0.14 7.37
C GLY A 110 -11.74 -0.24 6.77
N LEU A 111 -11.99 0.42 5.63
CA LEU A 111 -13.25 0.34 4.91
C LEU A 111 -13.54 -1.08 4.42
N LEU A 112 -12.59 -1.71 3.74
CA LEU A 112 -12.75 -3.10 3.28
C LEU A 112 -13.02 -4.05 4.44
N LEU A 113 -12.39 -3.84 5.61
CA LEU A 113 -12.61 -4.64 6.80
C LEU A 113 -14.00 -4.39 7.42
N SER A 114 -14.47 -3.14 7.41
CA SER A 114 -15.82 -2.78 7.84
C SER A 114 -16.90 -3.42 6.97
N PHE A 115 -16.68 -3.51 5.66
CA PHE A 115 -17.64 -4.12 4.73
C PHE A 115 -17.58 -5.66 4.72
N THR A 116 -16.39 -6.22 4.52
CA THR A 116 -16.22 -7.67 4.28
C THR A 116 -16.01 -8.48 5.57
N GLY A 117 -15.55 -7.83 6.63
CA GLY A 117 -15.12 -8.50 7.86
C GLY A 117 -13.76 -9.20 7.72
N TRP A 118 -13.29 -9.78 8.82
CA TRP A 118 -11.97 -10.43 8.87
C TRP A 118 -11.87 -11.63 7.91
N GLN A 119 -12.97 -12.35 7.71
CA GLN A 119 -13.01 -13.52 6.83
C GLN A 119 -12.88 -13.13 5.36
N GLY A 120 -13.53 -12.04 4.93
CA GLY A 120 -13.40 -11.53 3.57
C GLY A 120 -12.08 -10.79 3.30
N MET A 121 -11.43 -10.24 4.34
CA MET A 121 -10.13 -9.57 4.21
C MET A 121 -8.98 -10.55 3.92
N ARG A 122 -8.99 -11.76 4.50
CA ARG A 122 -7.92 -12.76 4.33
C ARG A 122 -7.51 -13.06 2.88
N PRO A 123 -8.43 -13.34 1.94
CA PRO A 123 -8.05 -13.61 0.55
C PRO A 123 -7.49 -12.39 -0.19
N ILE A 124 -7.82 -11.17 0.24
CA ILE A 124 -7.42 -9.91 -0.43
C ILE A 124 -6.25 -9.19 0.26
N ILE A 125 -5.78 -9.67 1.41
CA ILE A 125 -4.68 -9.03 2.15
C ILE A 125 -3.39 -8.96 1.32
N VAL A 126 -3.08 -10.01 0.57
CA VAL A 126 -1.90 -10.06 -0.31
C VAL A 126 -2.02 -8.98 -1.41
N PRO A 127 -3.11 -8.93 -2.21
CA PRO A 127 -3.34 -7.82 -3.15
C PRO A 127 -3.26 -6.42 -2.52
N LEU A 128 -3.75 -6.25 -1.29
CA LEU A 128 -3.72 -4.97 -0.58
C LEU A 128 -2.29 -4.59 -0.17
N LEU A 129 -1.48 -5.55 0.25
CA LEU A 129 -0.06 -5.32 0.52
C LEU A 129 0.70 -4.89 -0.74
N PHE A 130 0.28 -5.34 -1.94
CA PHE A 130 0.87 -4.82 -3.18
C PHE A 130 0.73 -3.30 -3.33
N LEU A 131 -0.37 -2.69 -2.86
CA LEU A 131 -0.53 -1.23 -2.87
C LEU A 131 0.45 -0.51 -1.95
N ALA A 132 1.01 -1.17 -0.93
CA ALA A 132 2.05 -0.57 -0.11
C ALA A 132 3.35 -0.37 -0.88
N PHE A 133 3.62 -1.21 -1.90
CA PHE A 133 4.85 -1.12 -2.70
C PHE A 133 4.82 0.01 -3.74
N MET A 134 3.66 0.58 -4.08
CA MET A 134 3.63 1.78 -4.94
C MET A 134 3.94 3.07 -4.18
N ILE A 135 3.90 3.02 -2.84
CA ILE A 135 4.24 4.16 -1.98
C ILE A 135 5.76 4.20 -1.81
N PRO A 136 6.41 5.34 -2.08
CA PRO A 136 7.83 5.47 -1.84
C PRO A 136 8.16 5.26 -0.37
N LEU A 137 9.24 4.53 -0.12
CA LEU A 137 9.71 4.30 1.24
C LEU A 137 10.02 5.65 1.91
N PRO A 138 9.68 5.82 3.19
CA PRO A 138 10.06 7.02 3.92
C PRO A 138 11.56 7.27 3.83
N VAL A 139 11.96 8.52 3.60
CA VAL A 139 13.35 8.91 3.32
C VAL A 139 14.34 8.39 4.38
N PHE A 140 13.92 8.33 5.64
CA PHE A 140 14.76 7.80 6.73
C PHE A 140 15.05 6.29 6.58
N LEU A 141 14.06 5.49 6.14
CA LEU A 141 14.26 4.07 5.86
C LEU A 141 15.18 3.91 4.66
N PHE A 142 14.93 4.65 3.58
CA PHE A 142 15.75 4.62 2.37
C PHE A 142 17.22 4.95 2.67
N ASN A 143 17.48 6.06 3.37
CA ASN A 143 18.82 6.49 3.74
C ASN A 143 19.54 5.48 4.64
N SER A 144 18.81 4.88 5.59
CA SER A 144 19.37 3.87 6.50
C SER A 144 19.77 2.60 5.75
N LEU A 145 18.90 2.12 4.85
CA LEU A 145 19.18 0.95 4.02
C LEU A 145 20.33 1.22 3.04
N SER A 146 20.32 2.38 2.37
CA SER A 146 21.39 2.78 1.44
C SER A 146 22.75 2.84 2.14
N SER A 147 22.82 3.43 3.33
CA SER A 147 24.07 3.50 4.11
C SER A 147 24.60 2.11 4.48
N GLN A 148 23.73 1.20 4.94
CA GLN A 148 24.13 -0.18 5.25
C GLN A 148 24.61 -0.93 4.00
N LEU A 149 23.89 -0.79 2.88
CA LEU A 149 24.28 -1.41 1.61
C LEU A 149 25.60 -0.86 1.07
N GLN A 150 25.87 0.44 1.24
CA GLN A 150 27.16 1.04 0.89
C GLN A 150 28.30 0.50 1.74
N LEU A 151 28.09 0.28 3.04
CA LEU A 151 29.08 -0.35 3.91
C LEU A 151 29.35 -1.79 3.50
N ILE A 152 28.30 -2.57 3.22
CA ILE A 152 28.42 -3.95 2.73
C ILE A 152 29.15 -3.97 1.38
N SER A 153 28.78 -3.10 0.45
CA SER A 153 29.42 -2.98 -0.87
C SER A 153 30.90 -2.62 -0.73
N SER A 154 31.24 -1.70 0.17
CA SER A 154 32.62 -1.31 0.45
C SER A 154 33.43 -2.46 1.04
N GLN A 155 32.84 -3.21 1.99
CA GLN A 155 33.49 -4.38 2.59
C GLN A 155 33.73 -5.49 1.57
N ILE A 156 32.74 -5.78 0.71
CA ILE A 156 32.86 -6.75 -0.38
C ILE A 156 33.93 -6.27 -1.38
N GLY A 157 33.92 -5.00 -1.77
CA GLY A 157 34.92 -4.43 -2.66
C GLY A 157 36.34 -4.58 -2.14
N VAL A 158 36.56 -4.24 -0.87
CA VAL A 158 37.86 -4.45 -0.19
C VAL A 158 38.22 -5.92 -0.13
N TRP A 159 37.26 -6.80 0.19
CA TRP A 159 37.49 -8.24 0.25
C TRP A 159 37.90 -8.81 -1.11
N VAL A 160 37.24 -8.41 -2.19
CA VAL A 160 37.58 -8.80 -3.56
C VAL A 160 38.97 -8.29 -3.95
N ILE A 161 39.31 -7.02 -3.66
CA ILE A 161 40.64 -6.47 -3.95
C ILE A 161 41.75 -7.20 -3.19
N ARG A 162 41.49 -7.58 -1.92
CA ARG A 162 42.41 -8.40 -1.11
C ARG A 162 42.58 -9.80 -1.69
N LEU A 163 41.52 -10.40 -2.23
CA LEU A 163 41.53 -11.74 -2.83
C LEU A 163 42.38 -11.77 -4.13
N PHE A 164 42.39 -10.67 -4.88
CA PHE A 164 43.27 -10.50 -6.06
C PHE A 164 44.69 -9.99 -5.72
N GLY A 165 45.03 -9.83 -4.43
CA GLY A 165 46.41 -9.53 -3.98
C GLY A 165 46.91 -8.13 -4.31
N ILE A 166 46.03 -7.19 -4.66
CA ILE A 166 46.41 -5.81 -5.02
C ILE A 166 46.76 -4.97 -3.78
N ILE A 167 46.24 -5.34 -2.60
CA ILE A 167 46.55 -4.71 -1.31
C ILE A 167 47.00 -5.81 -0.35
N ASP A 168 48.31 -5.97 -0.21
CA ASP A 168 48.93 -6.78 0.84
C ASP A 168 49.45 -5.82 1.93
N PRO A 169 48.95 -5.88 3.18
CA PRO A 169 49.41 -5.00 4.27
C PRO A 169 50.82 -5.34 4.79
N ALA A 170 51.53 -6.28 4.18
CA ALA A 170 52.85 -6.77 4.60
C ALA A 170 54.04 -6.35 3.72
N ARG A 171 53.89 -5.30 2.87
CA ARG A 171 55.02 -4.61 2.22
C ARG A 171 54.85 -3.09 2.23
#